data_AF-A0A964W7L0-F1
#
_entry.id   AF-A0A964W7L0-F1
#
_cell.length_a   1.000
_cell.length_b   1.000
_cell.length_c   1.000
_cell.angle_alpha   90.00
_cell.angle_beta   90.00
_cell.angle_gamma   90.00
#
_symmetry.space_group_name_H-M   'P 1'
#
loop_
_entity.id
_entity.type
_entity.pdbx_description
1 polymer ?
#
loop_
_entity_poly.entity_id
_entity_poly.type
_entity_poly.pdbx_seq_one_letter_code
_entity_poly.pdbx_strand_id
1 'polypeptide(L)' 'MNELNEKISAGIATYQKESEAFAQGNKAAGARARKATLELEKLFKEYRKVSIEEAKK' A
#
# COMPACT_ATOMS: atom_id res chain seq x y z
N MET A 1 7.75 12.06 -6.91
CA MET A 1 6.89 10.94 -7.37
C MET A 1 7.54 9.55 -7.25
N ASN A 2 8.78 9.35 -7.71
CA ASN A 2 9.41 8.01 -7.75
C ASN A 2 9.45 7.28 -6.40
N GLU A 3 9.94 7.92 -5.33
CA GLU A 3 9.99 7.31 -3.99
C GLU A 3 8.60 6.95 -3.45
N LEU A 4 7.59 7.77 -3.74
CA LEU A 4 6.20 7.50 -3.35
C LEU A 4 5.64 6.27 -4.08
N ASN A 5 5.95 6.13 -5.37
CA ASN A 5 5.58 4.96 -6.17
C ASN A 5 6.27 3.68 -5.67
N GLU A 6 7.53 3.77 -5.26
CA GLU A 6 8.27 2.65 -4.65
C GLU A 6 7.63 2.20 -3.34
N LYS A 7 7.29 3.15 -2.44
CA LYS A 7 6.60 2.85 -1.18
C LYS A 7 5.23 2.21 -1.41
N ILE A 8 4.46 2.71 -2.38
CA ILE A 8 3.17 2.13 -2.78
C ILE A 8 3.37 0.70 -3.29
N SER A 9 4.35 0.47 -4.16
CA SER A 9 4.62 -0.85 -4.74
C SER A 9 5.02 -1.86 -3.65
N ALA A 10 5.86 -1.45 -2.70
CA ALA A 10 6.25 -2.27 -1.55
C ALA A 10 5.05 -2.58 -0.64
N GLY A 11 4.17 -1.60 -0.41
CA GLY A 11 2.94 -1.79 0.36
C GLY A 11 1.98 -2.79 -0.31
N ILE A 12 1.82 -2.71 -1.63
CA ILE A 12 0.99 -3.66 -2.41
C ILE A 12 1.56 -5.06 -2.32
N ALA A 13 2.87 -5.23 -2.51
CA ALA A 13 3.54 -6.53 -2.40
C ALA A 13 3.36 -7.15 -1.00
N THR A 14 3.47 -6.33 0.05
CA THR A 14 3.23 -6.75 1.44
C THR A 14 1.78 -7.19 1.64
N TYR A 15 0.82 -6.40 1.16
CA TYR A 15 -0.60 -6.73 1.24
C TYR A 15 -0.92 -8.06 0.53
N GLN A 16 -0.41 -8.25 -0.69
CA GLN A 16 -0.65 -9.47 -1.47
C GLN A 16 -0.11 -10.71 -0.75
N LYS A 17 1.15 -10.65 -0.31
CA LYS A 17 1.81 -11.75 0.41
C LYS A 17 1.05 -12.13 1.69
N GLU A 18 0.70 -11.14 2.52
CA GLU A 18 0.03 -11.41 3.80
C GLU A 18 -1.43 -11.85 3.59
N SER A 19 -2.11 -11.36 2.55
CA SER A 19 -3.47 -11.80 2.22
C SER A 19 -3.50 -13.24 1.72
N GLU A 20 -2.54 -13.65 0.90
CA GLU A 20 -2.39 -15.04 0.47
C GLU A 20 -2.09 -15.95 1.66
N ALA A 21 -1.14 -15.58 2.52
CA ALA A 21 -0.83 -16.33 3.73
C ALA A 21 -2.06 -16.43 4.67
N PHE A 22 -2.86 -15.37 4.78
CA PHE A 22 -4.10 -15.39 5.54
C PHE A 22 -5.14 -16.36 4.95
N ALA A 23 -5.29 -16.39 3.63
CA ALA A 23 -6.15 -17.34 2.93
C ALA A 23 -5.71 -18.79 3.12
N GLN A 24 -4.41 -19.03 3.29
CA GLN A 24 -3.82 -20.35 3.62
C GLN A 24 -3.93 -20.71 5.11
N GLY A 25 -4.64 -19.92 5.92
CA GLY A 25 -4.93 -20.23 7.32
C GLY A 25 -4.02 -19.56 8.35
N ASN A 26 -3.02 -18.76 7.93
CA ASN A 26 -2.20 -17.99 8.87
C ASN A 26 -2.97 -16.77 9.41
N LYS A 27 -3.64 -16.94 10.55
CA LYS A 27 -4.47 -15.88 11.17
C LYS A 27 -3.69 -14.59 11.48
N ALA A 28 -2.41 -14.68 11.83
CA ALA A 28 -1.59 -13.50 12.15
C ALA A 28 -1.31 -12.63 10.91
N ALA A 29 -1.21 -13.25 9.73
CA ALA A 29 -1.04 -12.54 8.46
C ALA A 29 -2.22 -11.61 8.16
N GLY A 30 -3.44 -11.96 8.59
CA GLY A 30 -4.61 -11.11 8.43
C GLY A 30 -4.50 -9.75 9.14
N ALA A 31 -3.84 -9.68 10.29
CA ALA A 31 -3.58 -8.40 10.96
C ALA A 31 -2.57 -7.54 10.18
N ARG A 32 -1.52 -8.18 9.61
CA ARG A 32 -0.52 -7.49 8.80
C ARG A 32 -1.09 -6.99 7.48
N ALA A 33 -1.93 -7.78 6.81
CA ALA A 33 -2.63 -7.38 5.60
C ALA A 33 -3.49 -6.12 5.84
N ARG A 34 -4.27 -6.07 6.93
CA ARG A 34 -5.08 -4.89 7.31
C ARG A 34 -4.21 -3.67 7.62
N LYS A 35 -3.06 -3.86 8.28
CA LYS A 35 -2.12 -2.77 8.53
C LYS A 35 -1.57 -2.21 7.21
N ALA A 36 -1.17 -3.09 6.28
CA ALA A 36 -0.70 -2.69 4.96
C ALA A 36 -1.77 -1.90 4.17
N THR A 37 -3.06 -2.28 4.25
CA THR A 37 -4.13 -1.52 3.59
C THR A 37 -4.29 -0.10 4.16
N LEU A 38 -4.15 0.07 5.48
CA LEU A 38 -4.24 1.40 6.12
C LEU A 38 -3.06 2.30 5.75
N GLU A 39 -1.86 1.73 5.60
CA GLU A 39 -0.67 2.47 5.15
C GLU A 39 -0.81 2.85 3.67
N LEU A 40 -1.27 1.92 2.82
CA LEU A 40 -1.54 2.18 1.40
C LEU A 40 -2.58 3.28 1.19
N GLU A 41 -3.65 3.33 1.99
CA GLU A 41 -4.67 4.40 1.89
C GLU A 41 -4.05 5.79 2.03
N LYS A 42 -3.12 5.96 2.98
CA LYS A 42 -2.42 7.23 3.20
C LYS A 42 -1.54 7.58 2.01
N LEU A 43 -0.77 6.61 1.52
CA LEU A 43 0.14 6.79 0.39
C LEU A 43 -0.64 7.13 -0.90
N PHE A 44 -1.79 6.50 -1.14
CA PHE A 44 -2.63 6.83 -2.31
C PHE A 44 -3.23 8.24 -2.22
N LYS A 45 -3.63 8.68 -1.02
CA LYS A 45 -4.08 10.07 -0.81
C LYS A 45 -2.95 11.07 -1.06
N GLU A 46 -1.74 10.77 -0.61
CA GLU A 46 -0.55 11.58 -0.89
C GLU A 46 -0.23 11.60 -2.39
N TYR A 47 -0.26 10.44 -3.05
CA TYR A 47 -0.03 10.31 -4.49
C TYR A 47 -1.01 11.18 -5.28
N ARG A 48 -2.29 11.14 -4.93
CA ARG A 48 -3.30 11.99 -5.58
C ARG A 48 -2.94 13.47 -5.46
N LYS A 49 -2.54 13.94 -4.27
CA LYS A 49 -2.17 15.34 -4.05
C LYS A 49 -0.95 15.72 -4.87
N VAL A 50 0.14 14.96 -4.77
CA VAL A 50 1.39 15.22 -5.48
C VAL A 50 1.19 15.18 -6.99
N SER A 51 0.43 14.20 -7.49
CA SER A 51 0.11 14.07 -8.93
C SER A 51 -0.61 15.30 -9.48
N ILE A 52 -1.58 15.84 -8.74
CA ILE A 52 -2.32 17.04 -9.15
C ILE A 52 -1.38 18.25 -9.19
N GLU A 53 -0.51 18.41 -8.19
CA GLU A 53 0.44 19.53 -8.15
C GLU A 53 1.52 19.41 -9.24
N GLU A 54 1.96 18.21 -9.59
CA GLU A 54 2.86 17.99 -10.73
C GLU A 54 2.19 18.32 -12.06
N ALA A 55 0.90 18.01 -12.25
CA ALA A 55 0.16 18.32 -13.49
C ALA A 55 -0.11 19.83 -13.71
N LYS A 56 0.05 20.65 -12.67
CA LYS A 56 -0.08 22.11 -12.75
C LYS A 56 1.23 22.82 -13.11
N LYS A 57 2.36 22.11 -13.06
CA LYS A 57 3.68 22.62 -13.44
C LYS A 57 3.87 22.49 -14.94
#